data_AF-A0A7Y2AFV4-F1
#
_entry.id   AF-A0A7Y2AFV4-F1
#
_cell.length_a   1.000
_cell.length_b   1.000
_cell.length_c   1.000
_cell.angle_alpha   90.00
_cell.angle_beta   90.00
_cell.angle_gamma   90.00
#
_symmetry.space_group_name_H-M   'P 1'
#
loop_
_entity.id
_entity.type
_entity.pdbx_description
1 polymer ?
#
loop_
_entity_poly.entity_id
_entity_poly.type
_entity_poly.pdbx_seq_one_letter_code
_entity_poly.pdbx_strand_id
1 'polypeptide(L)'
;MDQSSLLVAAMAEECRRIIQQWPDEDSSMPKSLRRPHLERMCERIEKHSDDWPATRLHRWIGYIQCALIANRVIDLPEAKRMFDRAKIAYPEADDDLLDHLDPNSSFKFDIGGLG
;
A
#
# COMPACT_ATOMS: atom_id res chain seq x y z
N MET A 1 -17.17 10.06 -3.06
CA MET A 1 -15.93 9.28 -2.88
C MET A 1 -16.24 8.21 -1.87
N ASP A 2 -16.00 6.95 -2.21
CA ASP A 2 -16.13 5.84 -1.28
C ASP A 2 -15.04 5.97 -0.18
N GLN A 3 -15.37 5.67 1.08
CA GLN A 3 -14.43 5.78 2.22
C GLN A 3 -13.22 4.87 2.00
N SER A 4 -13.45 3.71 1.37
CA SER A 4 -12.40 2.77 0.99
C SER A 4 -11.45 3.33 -0.07
N SER A 5 -11.98 4.04 -1.07
CA SER A 5 -11.17 4.74 -2.08
C SER A 5 -10.32 5.84 -1.46
N LEU A 6 -10.91 6.61 -0.53
CA LEU A 6 -10.20 7.66 0.22
C LEU A 6 -9.05 7.10 1.07
N LEU A 7 -9.31 6.01 1.80
CA LEU A 7 -8.29 5.32 2.58
C LEU A 7 -7.12 4.87 1.69
N VAL A 8 -7.42 4.22 0.57
CA VAL A 8 -6.38 3.70 -0.32
C VAL A 8 -5.57 4.82 -1.00
N ALA A 9 -6.21 5.95 -1.34
CA ALA A 9 -5.51 7.13 -1.83
C ALA A 9 -4.55 7.71 -0.78
N ALA A 10 -5.01 7.86 0.46
CA ALA A 10 -4.16 8.35 1.57
C ALA A 10 -2.98 7.42 1.86
N MET A 11 -3.20 6.11 1.75
CA MET A 11 -2.13 5.12 1.85
C MET A 11 -1.09 5.23 0.73
N ALA A 12 -1.54 5.48 -0.50
CA ALA A 12 -0.64 5.70 -1.64
C ALA A 12 0.20 6.96 -1.45
N GLU A 13 -0.41 8.05 -0.98
CA GLU A 13 0.27 9.31 -0.69
C GLU A 13 1.39 9.12 0.34
N GLU A 14 1.10 8.41 1.44
CA GLU A 14 2.09 8.14 2.48
C GLU A 14 3.22 7.22 2.00
N CYS A 15 2.90 6.20 1.20
CA CYS A 15 3.92 5.39 0.52
C CYS A 15 4.81 6.27 -0.35
N ARG A 16 4.23 7.15 -1.16
CA ARG A 16 4.94 8.05 -2.07
C ARG A 16 5.87 8.99 -1.31
N ARG A 17 5.42 9.55 -0.18
CA ARG A 17 6.24 10.39 0.70
C ARG A 17 7.49 9.66 1.19
N ILE A 18 7.35 8.39 1.61
CA ILE A 18 8.49 7.56 2.03
C ILE A 18 9.43 7.27 0.86
N ILE A 19 8.86 6.92 -0.29
CA ILE A 19 9.62 6.62 -1.52
C ILE A 19 10.43 7.84 -1.98
N GLN A 20 9.88 9.05 -1.89
CA GLN A 20 10.58 10.30 -2.23
C GLN A 20 11.75 10.62 -1.27
N GLN A 21 11.66 10.15 -0.02
CA GLN A 21 12.72 10.30 0.98
C GLN A 21 13.81 9.22 0.86
N TRP A 22 13.64 8.23 -0.03
CA TRP A 22 14.58 7.13 -0.24
C TRP A 22 15.85 7.63 -0.97
N PRO A 23 17.01 7.71 -0.28
CA PRO A 23 18.19 8.41 -0.81
C PRO A 23 18.94 7.63 -1.90
N ASP A 24 19.00 6.29 -1.81
CA ASP A 24 19.79 5.46 -2.72
C ASP A 24 19.03 4.23 -3.19
N GLU A 25 18.79 4.15 -4.50
CA GLU A 25 18.16 3.00 -5.13
C GLU A 25 19.20 1.90 -5.41
N ASP A 26 19.00 0.72 -4.82
CA ASP A 26 19.82 -0.45 -5.15
C ASP A 26 19.51 -0.92 -6.59
N SER A 27 20.43 -0.64 -7.51
CA SER A 27 20.32 -1.03 -8.92
C SER A 27 20.36 -2.54 -9.15
N SER A 28 20.67 -3.36 -8.13
CA SER A 28 20.59 -4.83 -8.20
C SER A 28 19.16 -5.36 -8.13
N MET A 29 18.22 -4.56 -7.61
CA MET A 29 16.83 -4.98 -7.46
C MET A 29 16.10 -5.05 -8.81
N PRO A 30 15.10 -5.94 -8.96
CA PRO A 30 14.21 -5.95 -10.12
C PRO A 30 13.60 -4.57 -10.39
N LYS A 31 13.42 -4.20 -11.66
CA LYS A 31 12.83 -2.89 -12.06
C LYS A 31 11.45 -2.61 -11.43
N SER A 32 10.73 -3.64 -11.00
CA SER A 32 9.42 -3.52 -10.37
C SER A 32 9.48 -3.21 -8.86
N LEU A 33 10.64 -3.37 -8.21
CA LEU A 33 10.88 -3.06 -6.80
C LEU A 33 11.66 -1.76 -6.61
N ARG A 34 11.89 -1.07 -7.72
CA ARG A 34 12.71 0.12 -7.85
C ARG A 34 11.87 1.39 -7.63
N ARG A 35 12.47 2.41 -7.03
CA ARG A 35 11.86 3.70 -6.66
C ARG A 35 11.00 4.28 -7.79
N PRO A 36 11.47 4.45 -9.04
CA PRO A 36 10.65 5.04 -10.11
C PRO A 36 9.41 4.20 -10.47
N HIS A 37 9.45 2.88 -10.25
CA HIS A 37 8.29 2.03 -10.48
C HIS A 37 7.27 2.17 -9.35
N LEU A 38 7.74 2.16 -8.10
CA LEU A 38 6.88 2.32 -6.94
C LEU A 38 6.22 3.71 -6.90
N GLU A 39 6.93 4.78 -7.27
CA GLU A 39 6.35 6.13 -7.41
C GLU A 39 5.20 6.15 -8.42
N ARG A 40 5.42 5.58 -9.61
CA ARG A 40 4.38 5.49 -10.65
C ARG A 40 3.18 4.65 -10.21
N MET A 41 3.39 3.64 -9.37
CA MET A 41 2.27 2.88 -8.81
C MET A 41 1.45 3.74 -7.85
N CYS A 42 2.09 4.50 -6.95
CA CYS A 42 1.40 5.42 -6.05
C CYS A 42 0.61 6.46 -6.83
N GLU A 43 1.22 7.11 -7.83
CA GLU A 43 0.55 8.09 -8.70
C GLU A 43 -0.67 7.52 -9.44
N ARG A 44 -0.59 6.26 -9.88
CA ARG A 44 -1.73 5.59 -10.53
C ARG A 44 -2.86 5.31 -9.54
N ILE A 45 -2.53 4.91 -8.32
CA ILE A 45 -3.53 4.66 -7.28
C ILE A 45 -4.23 5.98 -6.91
N GLU A 46 -3.46 7.04 -6.65
CA GLU A 46 -4.00 8.37 -6.35
C GLU A 46 -4.96 8.84 -7.45
N LYS A 47 -4.53 8.74 -8.73
CA LYS A 47 -5.31 9.20 -9.90
C LYS A 47 -6.58 8.39 -10.16
N HIS A 48 -6.59 7.09 -9.86
CA HIS A 48 -7.67 6.17 -10.21
C HIS A 48 -8.41 5.60 -9.00
N SER A 49 -8.22 6.21 -7.82
CA SER A 49 -8.85 5.78 -6.56
C SER A 49 -10.37 5.75 -6.64
N ASP A 50 -10.96 6.66 -7.42
CA ASP A 50 -12.41 6.75 -7.64
C ASP A 50 -12.96 5.80 -8.70
N ASP A 51 -12.12 5.39 -9.65
CA ASP A 51 -12.55 4.65 -10.84
C ASP A 51 -12.33 3.14 -10.72
N TRP A 52 -11.41 2.71 -9.85
CA TRP A 52 -10.99 1.32 -9.74
C TRP A 52 -11.47 0.67 -8.44
N PRO A 53 -11.71 -0.66 -8.45
CA PRO A 53 -12.12 -1.36 -7.24
C PRO A 53 -11.10 -1.18 -6.11
N ALA A 54 -11.57 -0.76 -4.94
CA ALA A 54 -10.72 -0.55 -3.76
C ALA A 54 -9.91 -1.80 -3.39
N THR A 55 -10.48 -3.00 -3.57
CA THR A 55 -9.79 -4.29 -3.35
C THR A 55 -8.55 -4.46 -4.22
N ARG A 56 -8.62 -4.03 -5.49
CA ARG A 56 -7.49 -4.06 -6.42
C ARG A 56 -6.40 -3.07 -6.01
N LEU A 57 -6.81 -1.85 -5.66
CA LEU A 57 -5.89 -0.79 -5.26
C LEU A 57 -5.20 -1.14 -3.93
N HIS A 58 -5.94 -1.71 -2.99
CA HIS A 58 -5.41 -2.21 -1.71
C HIS A 58 -4.33 -3.29 -1.93
N ARG A 59 -4.54 -4.23 -2.86
CA ARG A 59 -3.50 -5.23 -3.22
C ARG A 59 -2.22 -4.55 -3.74
N TRP A 60 -2.34 -3.45 -4.48
CA TRP A 60 -1.18 -2.71 -4.97
C TRP A 60 -0.44 -1.97 -3.85
N ILE A 61 -1.16 -1.42 -2.87
CA ILE A 61 -0.56 -0.88 -1.64
C ILE A 61 0.24 -1.96 -0.92
N GLY A 62 -0.33 -3.16 -0.73
CA GLY A 62 0.38 -4.28 -0.11
C GLY A 62 1.67 -4.65 -0.85
N TYR A 63 1.65 -4.63 -2.19
CA TYR A 63 2.86 -4.83 -3.00
C TYR A 63 3.92 -3.75 -2.77
N ILE A 64 3.52 -2.47 -2.77
CA ILE A 64 4.43 -1.33 -2.55
C ILE A 64 5.09 -1.44 -1.17
N GLN A 65 4.32 -1.77 -0.13
CA GLN A 65 4.83 -1.96 1.22
C GLN A 65 5.85 -3.09 1.31
N CYS A 66 5.54 -4.25 0.72
CA CYS A 66 6.47 -5.36 0.67
C CYS A 66 7.76 -4.97 -0.06
N ALA A 67 7.66 -4.15 -1.12
CA ALA A 67 8.83 -3.63 -1.82
C ALA A 67 9.66 -2.69 -0.94
N LEU A 68 9.03 -1.79 -0.17
CA LEU A 68 9.72 -0.91 0.77
C LEU A 68 10.45 -1.69 1.87
N ILE A 69 9.83 -2.76 2.39
CA ILE A 69 10.45 -3.65 3.37
C ILE A 69 11.62 -4.43 2.75
N ALA A 70 11.43 -4.99 1.55
CA ALA A 70 12.47 -5.76 0.85
C ALA A 70 13.70 -4.90 0.54
N ASN A 71 13.49 -3.63 0.22
CA ASN A 71 14.56 -2.64 0.01
C ASN A 71 15.11 -2.05 1.31
N ARG A 72 14.62 -2.49 2.48
CA ARG A 72 15.01 -1.99 3.82
C ARG A 72 14.82 -0.48 3.98
N VAL A 73 13.87 0.10 3.23
CA VAL A 73 13.47 1.51 3.36
C VAL A 73 12.69 1.71 4.65
N ILE A 74 11.85 0.73 4.98
CA ILE A 74 11.08 0.67 6.23
C ILE A 74 11.17 -0.73 6.83
N ASP A 75 10.91 -0.83 8.13
CA ASP A 75 10.74 -2.11 8.82
C ASP A 75 9.26 -2.49 8.98
N LEU A 76 9.01 -3.70 9.48
CA LEU A 76 7.65 -4.20 9.71
C LEU A 76 6.83 -3.31 10.69
N PRO A 77 7.41 -2.83 11.82
CA PRO A 77 6.73 -1.86 12.67
C PRO A 77 6.30 -0.58 11.95
N GLU A 78 7.16 0.01 11.12
CA GLU A 78 6.83 1.23 10.40
C GLU A 78 5.77 0.98 9.32
N ALA A 79 5.83 -0.16 8.62
CA ALA A 79 4.80 -0.56 7.68
C ALA A 79 3.41 -0.67 8.34
N LYS A 80 3.34 -1.19 9.58
CA LYS A 80 2.11 -1.21 10.38
C LYS A 80 1.66 0.20 10.77
N ARG A 81 2.57 1.04 11.29
CA ARG A 81 2.24 2.42 11.70
C ARG A 81 1.68 3.24 10.54
N MET A 82 2.14 3.00 9.33
CA MET A 82 1.63 3.65 8.12
C MET A 82 0.13 3.38 7.91
N PHE A 83 -0.30 2.12 8.04
CA PHE A 83 -1.72 1.74 7.99
C PHE A 83 -2.51 2.34 9.14
N ASP A 84 -1.97 2.28 10.35
CA ASP A 84 -2.67 2.79 11.54
C ASP A 84 -2.96 4.30 11.39
N ARG A 85 -2.00 5.08 10.84
CA ARG A 85 -2.19 6.52 10.54
C ARG A 85 -3.32 6.75 9.53
N ALA A 86 -3.35 5.97 8.45
CA ALA A 86 -4.40 6.08 7.44
C ALA A 86 -5.78 5.68 8.01
N LYS A 87 -5.86 4.62 8.83
CA LYS A 87 -7.10 4.20 9.50
C LYS A 87 -7.65 5.25 10.46
N ILE A 88 -6.79 5.92 11.23
CA ILE A 88 -7.22 6.99 12.14
C ILE A 88 -7.85 8.16 11.36
N ALA A 89 -7.33 8.46 10.17
CA ALA A 89 -7.87 9.50 9.31
C ALA A 89 -9.20 9.09 8.62
N TYR A 90 -9.46 7.79 8.45
CA TYR A 90 -10.62 7.24 7.74
C TYR A 90 -11.26 6.07 8.51
N PRO A 91 -11.94 6.33 9.65
CA PRO A 91 -12.44 5.29 10.55
C PRO A 91 -13.66 4.50 10.03
N GLU A 92 -14.31 4.94 8.95
CA GLU A 92 -15.50 4.31 8.34
C GLU A 92 -15.18 3.47 7.10
N ALA A 93 -13.90 3.22 6.81
CA ALA A 93 -13.51 2.37 5.68
C ALA A 93 -13.82 0.88 5.96
N ASP A 94 -14.31 0.19 4.92
CA ASP A 94 -14.89 -1.16 4.97
C ASP A 94 -13.95 -2.21 5.61
N ASP A 95 -14.45 -2.94 6.61
CA ASP A 95 -13.70 -3.95 7.37
C ASP A 95 -13.16 -5.07 6.45
N ASP A 96 -13.84 -5.37 5.35
CA ASP A 96 -13.45 -6.39 4.36
C ASP A 96 -12.12 -6.06 3.64
N LEU A 97 -11.75 -4.78 3.53
CA LEU A 97 -10.44 -4.36 2.99
C LEU A 97 -9.32 -4.40 4.01
N LEU A 98 -9.66 -4.64 5.28
CA LEU A 98 -8.76 -4.55 6.43
C LEU A 98 -8.58 -5.90 7.13
N ASP A 99 -9.29 -6.91 6.66
CA ASP A 99 -9.42 -8.23 7.28
C ASP A 99 -8.05 -8.97 7.39
N HIS A 100 -7.13 -8.76 6.45
CA HIS A 100 -5.75 -9.29 6.50
C HIS A 100 -4.83 -8.60 7.51
N LEU A 101 -5.30 -7.62 8.28
CA LEU A 101 -4.55 -6.90 9.32
C LEU A 101 -5.14 -7.04 10.73
N ASP A 102 -6.28 -7.72 10.90
CA ASP A 102 -6.79 -8.08 12.23
C ASP A 102 -5.96 -9.25 12.80
N PRO A 103 -5.27 -9.09 13.94
CA PRO A 103 -4.52 -10.17 14.58
C PRO A 103 -5.39 -11.36 15.03
N ASN A 104 -6.72 -11.18 15.10
CA ASN A 104 -7.68 -12.25 15.40
C ASN A 104 -8.38 -12.80 14.15
N SER A 105 -8.22 -12.17 12.99
CA SER A 105 -8.72 -12.69 11.72
C SER A 105 -7.74 -13.74 11.21
N SER A 106 -8.28 -14.80 10.59
CA SER A 106 -7.43 -15.78 9.92
C SER A 106 -6.77 -15.09 8.73
N PHE A 107 -5.54 -14.65 8.91
CA PHE A 107 -4.71 -14.03 7.88
C PHE A 107 -4.82 -14.80 6.55
N LYS A 108 -5.62 -14.27 5.62
CA LYS A 108 -5.67 -14.75 4.24
C LYS A 108 -4.71 -13.91 3.44
N PHE A 109 -3.49 -14.42 3.28
CA PHE A 109 -2.59 -13.93 2.23
C PHE A 109 -3.18 -14.37 0.90
N ASP A 110 -4.08 -13.54 0.35
CA ASP A 110 -4.66 -13.75 -0.97
C ASP A 110 -3.60 -13.37 -2.03
N ILE A 111 -2.46 -14.08 -2.03
CA ILE A 111 -1.51 -14.07 -3.14
C ILE A 111 -2.19 -14.79 -4.29
N GLY A 112 -2.89 -14.03 -5.11
CA GLY A 112 -3.37 -14.48 -6.41
C GLY A 112 -4.56 -15.43 -6.35
N GLY A 113 -5.76 -14.86 -6.50
CA GLY A 113 -6.95 -15.59 -6.95
C GLY A 113 -7.16 -15.41 -8.45
N LEU A 114 -6.80 -16.46 -9.18
CA LEU A 114 -7.03 -16.83 -10.58
C LEU A 114 -8.00 -15.99 -11.43
N GLY A 115 -7.50 -15.52 -12.59
CA GLY A 115 -8.26 -15.36 -13.85
C GLY A 115 -9.30 -14.25 -13.88
#